data_AF-A0A7C7MIB8-F1
#
_entry.id   AF-A0A7C7MIB8-F1
#
_cell.length_a   1.000
_cell.length_b   1.000
_cell.length_c   1.000
_cell.angle_alpha   90.00
_cell.angle_beta   90.00
_cell.angle_gamma   90.00
#
_symmetry.space_group_name_H-M   'P 1'
#
loop_
_entity.id
_entity.type
_entity.pdbx_description
1 polymer ?
#
loop_
_entity_poly.entity_id
_entity_poly.type
_entity_poly.pdbx_seq_one_letter_code
_entity_poly.pdbx_strand_id
1 'polypeptide(L)'
;RSWSIDDKRYNFQFGAEVGYEIKNGKLGRLLRNTTYTGITPEFWNSCDAVCDADHWQMWGTPNCGKGQPGQIGHTGHGAAPARFRNVRVGVL
;
A
#
# COMPACT_ATOMS: atom_id res chain seq x y z
N ARG A 1 -11.73 -3.51 0.96
CA ARG A 1 -11.27 -2.52 1.97
C ARG A 1 -10.85 -1.28 1.19
N SER A 2 -11.18 -0.08 1.67
CA SER A 2 -11.14 1.14 0.85
C SER A 2 -9.72 1.62 0.51
N TRP A 3 -9.58 2.23 -0.66
CA TRP A 3 -8.42 3.05 -1.04
C TRP A 3 -8.91 4.44 -1.40
N SER A 4 -8.32 5.47 -0.80
CA SER A 4 -8.66 6.85 -1.09
C SER A 4 -7.41 7.69 -1.17
N ILE A 5 -7.41 8.64 -2.09
CA ILE A 5 -6.39 9.65 -2.22
C ILE A 5 -7.08 10.94 -2.65
N ASP A 6 -6.67 12.07 -2.10
CA ASP A 6 -7.25 13.36 -2.45
C ASP A 6 -6.93 13.78 -3.90
N ASP A 7 -7.63 14.79 -4.40
CA ASP A 7 -7.47 15.28 -5.78
C ASP A 7 -6.05 15.76 -6.06
N LYS A 8 -5.39 16.34 -5.05
CA LYS A 8 -4.00 16.79 -5.12
C LYS A 8 -2.99 15.66 -5.07
N ARG A 9 -3.43 14.42 -4.83
CA ARG A 9 -2.60 13.22 -4.62
C ARG A 9 -1.61 13.37 -3.47
N TYR A 10 -1.94 14.24 -2.52
CA TYR A 10 -1.11 14.61 -1.40
C TYR A 10 -1.40 13.76 -0.17
N ASN A 11 -2.68 13.57 0.18
CA ASN A 11 -3.11 12.74 1.30
C ASN A 11 -3.70 11.43 0.79
N PHE A 12 -3.21 10.29 1.28
CA PHE A 12 -3.75 8.97 0.93
C PHE A 12 -4.10 8.14 2.16
N GLN A 13 -5.03 7.22 2.01
CA GLN A 13 -5.36 6.20 3.01
C GLN A 13 -5.69 4.89 2.32
N PHE A 14 -5.00 3.83 2.72
CA PHE A 14 -5.14 2.50 2.12
C PHE A 14 -5.35 1.43 3.19
N GLY A 15 -6.27 0.50 2.91
CA GLY A 15 -6.40 -0.75 3.66
C GLY A 15 -5.62 -1.88 3.00
N ALA A 16 -4.95 -2.70 3.79
CA ALA A 16 -4.34 -3.94 3.35
C ALA A 16 -5.33 -5.11 3.45
N GLU A 17 -5.23 -6.06 2.52
CA GLU A 17 -6.00 -7.30 2.56
C GLU A 17 -5.54 -8.20 3.72
N VAL A 18 -4.24 -8.22 3.96
CA VAL A 18 -3.55 -9.00 5.01
C VAL A 18 -2.45 -8.14 5.61
N GLY A 19 -2.25 -8.24 6.93
CA GLY A 19 -1.14 -7.59 7.61
C GLY A 19 -0.61 -8.48 8.73
N TYR A 20 0.70 -8.54 8.90
CA TYR A 20 1.35 -9.30 9.97
C TYR A 20 2.24 -8.39 10.78
N GLU A 21 2.39 -8.68 12.07
CA GLU A 21 3.46 -8.04 12.83
C GLU A 21 4.82 -8.66 12.49
N ILE A 22 5.88 -7.85 12.56
CA ILE A 22 7.26 -8.33 12.51
C ILE A 22 7.92 -7.93 13.82
N LYS A 23 8.51 -8.90 14.53
CA LYS A 23 9.26 -8.68 15.77
C LYS A 23 10.61 -9.36 15.67
N ASN A 24 11.68 -8.62 15.93
CA ASN A 24 13.06 -9.11 15.84
C ASN A 24 13.37 -9.83 14.51
N GLY A 25 12.88 -9.27 13.40
CA GLY A 25 13.08 -9.82 12.06
C GLY A 25 12.23 -11.05 11.71
N LYS A 26 11.29 -11.46 12.57
CA LYS A 26 10.43 -12.63 12.33
C LYS A 26 8.96 -12.25 12.17
N LEU A 27 8.29 -12.89 11.22
CA LEU A 27 6.85 -12.78 11.03
C LEU A 27 6.12 -13.34 12.27
N GLY A 28 5.18 -12.57 12.80
CA GLY A 28 4.40 -12.92 13.98
C GLY A 28 2.92 -13.09 13.65
N ARG A 29 2.08 -12.59 14.56
CA ARG A 29 0.62 -12.70 14.45
C ARG A 29 0.05 -11.97 13.23
N LEU A 30 -1.04 -12.53 12.71
CA LEU A 30 -1.93 -11.86 11.76
C LEU A 30 -2.66 -10.71 12.47
N LEU A 31 -2.71 -9.56 11.81
CA LEU A 31 -3.36 -8.35 12.29
C LEU A 31 -4.71 -8.16 11.58
N ARG A 32 -5.69 -7.62 12.31
CA ARG A 32 -6.97 -7.19 11.75
C ARG A 32 -6.94 -5.70 11.44
N ASN A 33 -7.75 -5.28 10.47
CA ASN A 33 -7.96 -3.87 10.12
C ASN A 33 -6.67 -3.09 9.86
N THR A 34 -5.72 -3.72 9.18
CA THR A 34 -4.46 -3.09 8.82
C THR A 34 -4.71 -1.98 7.80
N THR A 35 -4.63 -0.74 8.26
CA THR A 35 -4.72 0.46 7.43
C THR A 35 -3.51 1.33 7.65
N TYR A 36 -3.16 2.11 6.65
CA TYR A 36 -2.08 3.09 6.70
C TYR A 36 -2.43 4.34 5.90
N THR A 37 -1.82 5.45 6.27
CA THR A 37 -2.04 6.77 5.66
C THR A 37 -0.74 7.55 5.64
N GLY A 38 -0.71 8.62 4.86
CA GLY A 38 0.40 9.57 4.92
C GLY A 38 0.26 10.70 3.91
N ILE A 39 1.27 11.56 3.94
CA ILE A 39 1.54 12.56 2.93
C ILE A 39 2.44 11.92 1.87
N THR A 40 2.03 11.95 0.59
CA THR A 40 2.69 11.19 -0.48
C THR A 40 4.20 11.46 -0.56
N PRO A 41 4.71 12.71 -0.62
CA PRO A 41 6.15 12.95 -0.63
C PRO A 41 6.88 12.41 0.61
N GLU A 42 6.30 12.56 1.80
CA GLU A 42 6.90 12.09 3.06
C GLU A 42 6.96 10.58 3.12
N PHE A 43 5.87 9.91 2.71
CA PHE A 43 5.80 8.46 2.63
C PHE A 43 6.87 7.91 1.70
N TRP A 44 6.98 8.43 0.47
CA TRP A 44 8.00 7.96 -0.48
C TRP A 44 9.43 8.29 -0.03
N ASN A 45 9.66 9.45 0.59
CA ASN A 45 10.96 9.79 1.19
C ASN A 45 11.33 8.89 2.38
N SER A 46 10.35 8.22 3.01
CA SER A 46 10.60 7.26 4.09
C SER A 46 11.01 5.86 3.60
N CYS A 47 11.03 5.63 2.29
CA CYS A 47 11.44 4.37 1.69
C CYS A 47 12.95 4.19 1.81
N ASP A 48 13.40 3.23 2.62
CA ASP A 48 14.83 3.02 2.91
C ASP A 48 15.37 1.67 2.41
N ALA A 49 14.52 0.84 1.82
CA ALA A 49 14.93 -0.41 1.17
C ALA A 49 13.88 -0.87 0.15
N VAL A 50 14.35 -1.44 -0.96
CA VAL A 50 13.54 -2.13 -1.97
C VAL A 50 14.26 -3.44 -2.28
N CYS A 51 13.51 -4.54 -2.39
CA CYS A 51 14.09 -5.82 -2.81
C CYS A 51 14.62 -5.75 -4.25
N ASP A 52 15.48 -6.71 -4.59
CA ASP A 52 16.07 -6.83 -5.93
C ASP A 52 15.05 -7.33 -6.98
N ALA A 53 15.55 -7.51 -8.21
CA ALA A 53 14.75 -7.95 -9.35
C ALA A 53 14.12 -9.35 -9.17
N ASP A 54 14.74 -10.22 -8.36
CA ASP A 54 14.23 -11.58 -8.12
C ASP A 54 12.90 -11.57 -7.36
N HIS A 55 12.61 -10.48 -6.64
CA HIS A 55 11.38 -10.29 -5.87
C HIS A 55 10.34 -9.41 -6.58
N TRP A 56 10.67 -8.89 -7.77
CA TRP A 56 9.74 -8.07 -8.54
C TRP A 56 8.61 -8.93 -9.08
N GLN A 57 7.37 -8.44 -8.95
CA GLN A 57 6.19 -9.10 -9.52
C GLN A 57 5.24 -8.09 -10.15
N MET A 58 4.45 -8.57 -11.11
CA MET A 58 3.39 -7.81 -11.73
C MET A 58 2.14 -7.83 -10.84
N TRP A 59 1.80 -6.71 -10.22
CA TRP A 59 0.59 -6.57 -9.40
C TRP A 59 -0.50 -5.86 -10.19
N GLY A 60 -1.77 -6.22 -9.95
CA GLY A 60 -2.88 -5.57 -10.62
C GLY A 60 -4.22 -5.79 -9.93
N THR A 61 -5.17 -4.95 -10.29
CA THR A 61 -6.56 -5.03 -9.85
C THR A 61 -7.46 -5.32 -11.05
N PRO A 62 -8.53 -6.13 -10.89
CA PRO A 62 -9.44 -6.44 -11.99
C PRO A 62 -10.34 -5.25 -12.40
N ASN A 63 -10.26 -4.13 -11.67
CA ASN A 63 -11.00 -2.90 -11.95
C ASN A 63 -10.11 -1.67 -11.71
N CYS A 64 -10.47 -0.52 -12.30
CA CYS A 64 -9.65 0.69 -12.19
C CYS A 64 -9.91 1.50 -10.91
N GLY A 65 -10.89 1.09 -10.10
CA GLY A 65 -11.28 1.77 -8.86
C GLY A 65 -11.78 3.21 -9.03
N LYS A 66 -12.04 3.66 -10.27
CA LYS A 66 -12.38 5.06 -10.60
C LYS A 66 -13.64 5.15 -11.46
N GLY A 67 -14.28 6.32 -11.39
CA GLY A 67 -15.44 6.69 -12.21
C GLY A 67 -16.79 6.52 -11.49
N GLN A 68 -17.74 7.39 -11.85
CA GLN A 68 -19.16 7.24 -11.55
C GLN A 68 -19.96 7.55 -12.84
N PRO A 69 -20.55 6.54 -13.52
CA PRO A 69 -20.53 5.10 -13.16
C PRO A 69 -19.12 4.48 -13.24
N GLY A 70 -18.89 3.44 -12.44
CA GLY A 70 -17.59 2.76 -12.37
C GLY A 70 -17.22 2.12 -13.70
N GLN A 71 -15.98 2.32 -14.14
CA GLN A 71 -15.46 1.74 -15.38
C GLN A 71 -14.60 0.52 -15.09
N ILE A 72 -14.70 -0.51 -15.94
CA ILE A 72 -13.83 -1.68 -15.87
C ILE A 72 -12.62 -1.43 -16.77
N GLY A 73 -11.44 -1.55 -16.19
CA GLY A 73 -10.16 -1.50 -16.90
C GLY A 73 -9.14 -2.28 -16.10
N HIS A 74 -8.33 -3.08 -16.78
CA HIS A 74 -7.20 -3.76 -16.15
C HIS A 74 -6.11 -2.73 -15.85
N THR A 75 -5.85 -2.54 -14.57
CA THR A 75 -4.78 -1.65 -14.10
C THR A 75 -3.79 -2.47 -13.31
N GLY A 76 -2.51 -2.32 -13.62
CA GLY A 76 -1.43 -2.99 -12.89
C GLY A 76 -0.13 -2.22 -12.98
N HIS A 77 0.76 -2.47 -12.02
CA HIS A 77 2.13 -1.97 -12.02
C HIS A 77 3.06 -2.97 -11.35
N GLY A 78 4.29 -3.03 -11.85
CA GLY A 78 5.32 -3.88 -11.27
C GLY A 78 5.77 -3.33 -9.93
N ALA A 79 5.90 -4.19 -8.93
CA ALA A 79 6.45 -3.80 -7.64
C ALA A 79 7.19 -4.96 -6.98
N ALA A 80 8.25 -4.61 -6.26
CA ALA A 80 8.94 -5.49 -5.32
C ALA A 80 8.59 -5.07 -3.89
N PRO A 81 8.74 -5.95 -2.88
CA PRO A 81 8.61 -5.56 -1.50
C PRO A 81 9.56 -4.40 -1.16
N ALA A 82 9.05 -3.44 -0.38
CA ALA A 82 9.80 -2.25 0.03
C ALA A 82 9.54 -1.95 1.50
N ARG A 83 10.48 -1.28 2.15
CA ARG A 83 10.40 -0.88 3.56
C ARG A 83 10.24 0.63 3.66
N PHE A 84 9.19 1.04 4.35
CA PHE A 84 8.87 2.43 4.65
C PHE A 84 8.95 2.66 6.16
N ARG A 85 9.61 3.75 6.57
CA ARG A 85 9.84 4.07 7.98
C ARG A 85 8.77 5.01 8.52
N ASN A 86 8.41 4.85 9.79
CA ASN A 86 7.57 5.78 10.53
C ASN A 86 6.20 6.05 9.87
N VAL A 87 5.65 5.07 9.16
CA VAL A 87 4.33 5.15 8.53
C VAL A 87 3.24 5.07 9.59
N ARG A 88 2.26 5.98 9.53
CA ARG A 88 1.09 5.93 10.42
C ARG A 88 0.17 4.78 10.03
N VAL A 89 -0.10 3.90 10.98
CA VAL A 89 -1.01 2.74 10.83
C VAL A 89 -2.22 2.83 11.76
N GLY A 90 -3.30 2.13 11.44
CA GLY A 90 -4.49 2.01 12.30
C GLY A 90 -5.37 3.27 12.32
N VAL A 91 -5.78 3.73 11.13
CA VAL A 91 -6.42 5.04 10.92
C VAL A 91 -7.93 4.93 10.64
N LEU A 92 -8.54 3.79 11.01
CA LEU A 92 -9.98 3.56 10.97
C LEU A 92 -10.46 3.02 12.32
#